data_AF-A0A7V9PKF0-F1
#
_entry.id   AF-A0A7V9PKF0-F1
#
_cell.length_a   1.000
_cell.length_b   1.000
_cell.length_c   1.000
_cell.angle_alpha   90.00
_cell.angle_beta   90.00
_cell.angle_gamma   90.00
#
_symmetry.space_group_name_H-M   'P 1'
#
loop_
_entity.id
_entity.type
_entity.pdbx_description
1 polymer ?
#
loop_
_entity_poly.entity_id
_entity_poly.type
_entity_poly.pdbx_seq_one_letter_code
_entity_poly.pdbx_strand_id
1 'polypeptide(L)' 'GEVAYEAWRRQFRGKAPDAPLAVGRDIQGISGATISVNAVTTAVRRTMGDFSRWRQRGLLR' A
#
# COMPACT_ATOMS: atom_id res chain seq x y z
N GLY A 1 7.31 15.20 -2.92
CA GLY A 1 6.69 14.75 -1.67
C GLY A 1 7.34 13.46 -1.23
N GLU A 2 7.60 13.29 0.07
CA GLU A 2 8.48 12.21 0.57
C GLU A 2 7.94 10.79 0.32
N VAL A 3 6.62 10.61 0.21
CA VAL A 3 6.00 9.33 -0.20
C VAL A 3 6.36 8.89 -1.63
N ALA A 4 6.91 9.79 -2.46
CA ALA A 4 7.40 9.45 -3.80
C ALA A 4 8.82 8.83 -3.78
N TYR A 5 9.55 8.93 -2.66
CA TYR A 5 10.88 8.33 -2.54
C TYR A 5 10.80 6.82 -2.75
N GLU A 6 11.67 6.33 -3.63
CA GLU A 6 11.67 4.92 -4.02
C GLU A 6 11.94 4.00 -2.83
N ALA A 7 12.85 4.39 -1.93
CA ALA A 7 13.20 3.62 -0.75
C ALA A 7 11.99 3.32 0.14
N TRP A 8 11.11 4.31 0.36
CA TRP A 8 9.90 4.11 1.14
C TRP A 8 8.88 3.22 0.41
N ARG A 9 8.69 3.42 -0.91
CA ARG A 9 7.75 2.64 -1.73
C ARG A 9 8.13 1.16 -1.86
N ARG A 10 9.41 0.81 -1.71
CA ARG A 10 9.87 -0.58 -1.76
C ARG A 10 9.24 -1.47 -0.69
N GLN A 11 8.77 -0.89 0.43
CA GLN A 11 8.13 -1.62 1.52
C GLN A 11 6.81 -2.31 1.12
N PHE A 12 6.15 -1.82 0.08
CA PHE A 12 4.91 -2.42 -0.44
C PHE A 12 5.15 -3.62 -1.35
N ARG A 13 6.38 -3.81 -1.87
CA ARG A 13 6.69 -4.91 -2.79
C ARG A 13 6.65 -6.25 -2.07
N GLY A 14 6.07 -7.26 -2.72
CA GLY A 14 5.96 -8.63 -2.19
C GLY A 14 4.93 -8.81 -1.07
N LYS A 15 4.24 -7.75 -0.62
CA LYS A 15 3.10 -7.88 0.29
C LYS A 15 1.93 -8.53 -0.43
N ALA A 16 1.19 -9.37 0.29
CA ALA A 16 -0.01 -10.00 -0.24
C ALA A 16 -1.09 -8.93 -0.57
N PRO A 17 -1.93 -9.15 -1.59
CA PRO A 17 -2.95 -8.17 -1.98
C PRO A 17 -3.98 -7.84 -0.89
N ASP A 18 -4.19 -8.77 0.04
CA ASP A 18 -5.08 -8.70 1.20
C ASP A 18 -4.35 -8.36 2.51
N ALA A 19 -3.07 -8.03 2.45
CA ALA A 19 -2.29 -7.69 3.62
C ALA A 19 -2.86 -6.45 4.36
N PRO A 20 -2.80 -6.42 5.70
CA PRO A 20 -3.38 -5.33 6.50
C PRO A 20 -2.70 -3.96 6.25
N LEU A 21 -1.42 -3.95 5.86
CA LEU A 21 -0.60 -2.76 5.56
C LEU A 21 -0.75 -1.64 6.61
N ALA A 22 -0.56 -1.93 7.89
CA ALA A 22 -0.65 -0.92 8.94
C ALA A 22 0.64 -0.08 9.04
N VAL A 23 0.51 1.26 9.04
CA VAL A 23 1.64 2.17 9.28
C VAL A 23 2.16 1.99 10.72
N GLY A 24 3.47 1.92 10.89
CA GLY A 24 4.14 1.66 12.17
C GLY A 24 4.27 0.18 12.54
N ARG A 25 3.63 -0.73 11.79
CA ARG A 25 3.76 -2.18 11.97
C ARG A 25 4.28 -2.86 10.70
N ASP A 26 3.57 -2.68 9.58
CA ASP A 26 3.89 -3.29 8.30
C ASP A 26 4.64 -2.35 7.35
N ILE A 27 4.39 -1.04 7.50
CA ILE A 27 4.97 0.03 6.67
C ILE A 27 5.53 1.10 7.61
N GLN A 28 6.79 1.49 7.41
CA GLN A 28 7.44 2.55 8.18
C GLN A 28 6.82 3.91 7.88
N GLY A 29 6.72 4.76 8.91
CA GLY A 29 6.31 6.15 8.77
C GLY A 29 7.37 7.02 8.10
N ILE A 30 6.99 8.24 7.74
CA ILE A 30 7.91 9.32 7.37
C ILE A 30 7.61 10.48 8.32
N SER A 31 8.64 10.96 9.02
CA SER A 31 8.51 12.08 9.94
C SER A 31 7.99 13.32 9.21
N GLY A 32 7.03 14.05 9.80
CA GLY A 32 6.42 15.22 9.16
C GLY A 32 5.42 14.92 8.02
N ALA A 33 5.30 13.67 7.57
CA ALA A 33 4.41 13.28 6.47
C ALA A 33 3.35 12.24 6.89
N THR A 34 2.96 12.21 8.17
CA THR A 34 2.01 11.25 8.74
C THR A 34 0.69 11.17 7.95
N ILE A 35 0.11 12.32 7.56
CA ILE A 35 -1.15 12.36 6.80
C ILE A 35 -0.97 11.69 5.43
N SER A 36 0.07 12.07 4.69
CA SER A 36 0.36 11.52 3.36
C SER A 36 0.68 10.02 3.41
N VAL A 37 1.47 9.58 4.39
CA VAL A 37 1.82 8.17 4.58
C VAL A 37 0.59 7.31 4.83
N ASN A 38 -0.31 7.75 5.73
CA ASN A 38 -1.54 7.02 6.00
C ASN A 38 -2.47 7.00 4.78
N ALA A 39 -2.58 8.11 4.05
CA ALA A 39 -3.40 8.20 2.84
C ALA A 39 -2.91 7.24 1.76
N VAL A 40 -1.61 7.26 1.44
CA VAL A 40 -1.02 6.37 0.42
C VAL A 40 -1.13 4.91 0.84
N THR A 41 -0.80 4.59 2.09
CA THR A 41 -0.88 3.21 2.59
C THR A 41 -2.30 2.66 2.52
N THR A 42 -3.30 3.48 2.89
CA THR A 42 -4.72 3.11 2.79
C THR A 42 -5.14 2.91 1.33
N ALA A 43 -4.70 3.79 0.43
CA ALA A 43 -5.00 3.68 -1.00
C ALA A 43 -4.44 2.38 -1.59
N VAL A 44 -3.16 2.07 -1.32
CA VAL A 44 -2.53 0.83 -1.79
C VAL A 44 -3.30 -0.40 -1.31
N ARG A 45 -3.66 -0.45 -0.02
CA ARG A 45 -4.44 -1.57 0.54
C ARG A 45 -5.77 -1.76 -0.18
N ARG A 46 -6.52 -0.68 -0.42
CA ARG A 46 -7.82 -0.74 -1.11
C ARG A 46 -7.66 -1.20 -2.55
N THR A 47 -6.75 -0.58 -3.30
CA THR A 47 -6.50 -0.92 -4.70
C THR A 47 -6.04 -2.36 -4.86
N MET A 48 -5.20 -2.88 -3.96
CA MET A 48 -4.76 -4.28 -4.00
C MET A 48 -5.90 -5.25 -3.66
N GLY A 49 -6.76 -4.90 -2.71
CA GLY A 49 -7.96 -5.68 -2.40
C GLY A 49 -8.92 -5.75 -3.60
N ASP A 50 -9.18 -4.61 -4.25
CA ASP A 50 -10.01 -4.55 -5.45
C ASP A 50 -9.38 -5.33 -6.61
N PHE A 51 -8.08 -5.18 -6.82
CA PHE A 51 -7.33 -5.92 -7.84
C PHE A 51 -7.41 -7.44 -7.62
N SER A 52 -7.21 -7.90 -6.39
CA SER A 52 -7.34 -9.32 -6.02
C SER A 52 -8.75 -9.84 -6.33
N ARG A 53 -9.78 -9.06 -5.96
CA ARG A 53 -11.18 -9.39 -6.23
C ARG A 53 -11.47 -9.46 -7.73
N TRP A 54 -10.95 -8.52 -8.53
CA TRP A 54 -11.14 -8.53 -9.98
C TRP A 54 -10.42 -9.71 -10.64
N ARG A 55 -9.21 -10.04 -10.19
CA ARG A 55 -8.48 -11.23 -10.65
C ARG A 55 -9.25 -12.52 -10.33
N GLN A 56 -9.75 -12.67 -9.11
CA GLN A 56 -10.53 -13.86 -8.71
C GLN A 56 -11.82 -14.02 -9.53
N ARG A 57 -12.40 -12.92 -10.00
CA ARG A 57 -13.60 -12.91 -10.85
C ARG A 57 -13.30 -13.09 -12.34
N GLY A 58 -12.03 -13.24 -12.75
CA GLY A 58 -11.63 -13.35 -14.14
C GLY A 58 -11.78 -12.06 -14.96
N LEU A 59 -11.94 -10.90 -14.29
CA LEU A 59 -12.09 -9.59 -14.94
C LEU A 59 -10.75 -8.98 -15.37
N LEU A 60 -9.64 -9.51 -14.85
CA LEU A 60 -8.27 -9.15 -15.21
C LEU A 60 -7.52 -10.43 -15.56
N ARG A 61 -6.85 -10.43 -16.71
CA ARG A 61 -5.95 -11.51 -17.17
C ARG A 61 -4.51 -11.18 -16.78
#